data_AF-A0A3B9MCB1-F1
#
_entry.id   AF-A0A3B9MCB1-F1
#
_cell.length_a   1.000
_cell.length_b   1.000
_cell.length_c   1.000
_cell.angle_alpha   90.00
_cell.angle_beta   90.00
_cell.angle_gamma   90.00
#
_symmetry.space_group_name_H-M   'P 1'
#
loop_
_entity.id
_entity.type
_entity.pdbx_description
1 polymer ?
#
loop_
_entity_poly.entity_id
_entity_poly.type
_entity_poly.pdbx_seq_one_letter_code
_entity_poly.pdbx_strand_id
1 'polypeptide(L)'
;MGDSGDISKYGNLDLSRRDVLKIAGYGSVAAFIAACGGGTSSGTTTGVTAKGGSLSIGSYSSDAAPKAGLQALVNDFMAANGGTKVTINTVDHGTFQNQISSYLQGTPEDVFTWFSGHRMRFFADQGLATPIDDAWAEVKSNYTTGFAGSVTGNDGHVYAIPIDYYPWAVFYRKDVFAAHSYSVPSNWDQFKSLCAQMKKDGLIPIAMADKDGWPAQGTFDILNLRLNGYDFHTQLLTGKQKWTDPRVTAVYKKWSEITDYYSPGLAGATWQQGADQVVRKQAGMYLLGLFVAQQFAATGNPDDLAQLDFFPFPDLGTQ
;
A
#
# COMPACT_ATOMS: atom_id res chain seq x y z
N MET A 1 -56.16 -9.67 -33.63
CA MET A 1 -55.53 -10.54 -32.62
C MET A 1 -54.43 -11.31 -33.33
N GLY A 2 -53.14 -11.11 -33.13
CA GLY A 2 -52.31 -10.25 -32.28
C GLY A 2 -50.89 -10.66 -32.70
N ASP A 3 -50.32 -9.89 -33.61
CA ASP A 3 -49.21 -8.96 -33.41
C ASP A 3 -47.93 -9.61 -32.85
N SER A 4 -46.95 -9.65 -33.73
CA SER A 4 -45.65 -10.31 -33.69
C SER A 4 -44.60 -9.35 -33.12
N GLY A 5 -43.75 -9.87 -32.22
CA GLY A 5 -42.77 -9.12 -31.45
C GLY A 5 -41.82 -8.27 -32.29
N ASP A 6 -41.79 -6.98 -31.96
CA ASP A 6 -40.81 -6.01 -32.43
C ASP A 6 -39.69 -5.87 -31.38
N ILE A 7 -38.48 -6.27 -31.75
CA ILE A 7 -37.28 -6.30 -30.91
C ILE A 7 -36.48 -4.98 -31.04
N SER A 8 -37.05 -3.92 -31.63
CA SER A 8 -36.37 -2.64 -31.86
C SER A 8 -36.39 -1.64 -30.68
N LYS A 9 -36.86 -2.03 -29.48
CA LYS A 9 -37.00 -1.10 -28.33
C LYS A 9 -35.81 -0.99 -27.37
N TYR A 10 -34.69 -1.66 -27.63
CA TYR A 10 -33.46 -1.44 -26.85
C TYR A 10 -32.59 -0.43 -27.57
N GLY A 11 -32.90 0.85 -27.38
CA GLY A 11 -32.04 1.94 -27.79
C GLY A 11 -30.67 1.78 -27.15
N ASN A 12 -29.63 1.82 -27.98
CA ASN A 12 -28.25 2.07 -27.57
C ASN A 12 -28.23 3.31 -26.68
N LEU A 13 -27.96 3.11 -25.39
CA LEU A 13 -27.64 4.20 -24.48
C LEU A 13 -26.12 4.26 -24.35
N ASP A 14 -25.53 5.03 -25.26
CA ASP A 14 -24.17 5.55 -25.10
C ASP A 14 -24.16 6.41 -23.83
N LEU A 15 -23.62 5.88 -22.73
CA LEU A 15 -23.42 6.64 -21.50
C LEU A 15 -22.06 7.34 -21.59
N SER A 16 -22.07 8.66 -21.43
CA SER A 16 -20.85 9.46 -21.40
C SER A 16 -20.23 9.45 -20.00
N ARG A 17 -18.91 9.70 -19.91
CA ARG A 17 -18.13 9.82 -18.66
C ARG A 17 -18.77 10.75 -17.61
N ARG A 18 -19.66 11.67 -18.01
CA ARG A 18 -20.38 12.60 -17.10
C ARG A 18 -21.53 11.95 -16.33
N ASP A 19 -22.06 10.80 -16.77
CA ASP A 19 -23.19 10.14 -16.10
C ASP A 19 -22.73 9.17 -15.00
N VAL A 20 -21.47 8.73 -15.04
CA VAL A 20 -20.78 7.96 -13.99
C VAL A 20 -20.65 8.76 -12.68
N LEU A 21 -20.54 10.08 -12.80
CA LEU A 21 -20.21 11.01 -11.70
C LEU A 21 -21.41 11.38 -10.80
N LYS A 22 -22.65 11.08 -11.19
CA LYS A 22 -23.84 11.37 -10.36
C LYS A 22 -24.16 10.30 -9.31
N ILE A 23 -23.36 9.24 -9.19
CA ILE A 23 -23.68 8.04 -8.40
C ILE A 23 -22.88 7.94 -7.08
N ALA A 24 -21.80 8.71 -6.91
CA ALA A 24 -20.87 8.50 -5.79
C ALA A 24 -21.20 9.28 -4.51
N GLY A 25 -22.48 9.34 -4.13
CA GLY A 25 -22.95 10.01 -2.93
C GLY A 25 -23.45 9.10 -1.81
N TYR A 26 -22.84 9.25 -0.63
CA TYR A 26 -23.22 8.80 0.71
C TYR A 26 -22.89 7.36 1.12
N GLY A 27 -22.01 7.27 2.14
CA GLY A 27 -22.17 6.30 3.22
C GLY A 27 -20.91 5.52 3.60
N SER A 28 -20.38 5.83 4.77
CA SER A 28 -19.17 5.24 5.32
C SER A 28 -19.33 4.80 6.78
N VAL A 29 -18.53 3.79 7.14
CA VAL A 29 -17.70 3.63 8.35
C VAL A 29 -17.69 2.17 8.85
N ALA A 30 -16.49 1.57 8.79
CA ALA A 30 -15.74 0.80 9.80
C ALA A 30 -16.50 -0.14 10.78
N ALA A 31 -15.92 -1.27 11.18
CA ALA A 31 -14.80 -1.27 12.11
C ALA A 31 -13.91 -2.53 12.01
N PHE A 32 -12.60 -2.29 11.99
CA PHE A 32 -11.60 -3.29 12.35
C PHE A 32 -11.63 -3.54 13.86
N ILE A 33 -11.69 -4.84 14.21
CA ILE A 33 -11.13 -5.52 15.39
C ILE A 33 -11.96 -5.51 16.71
N ALA A 34 -12.66 -6.63 16.91
CA ALA A 34 -12.89 -7.39 18.15
C ALA A 34 -13.42 -6.68 19.41
N ALA A 35 -14.69 -6.94 19.75
CA ALA A 35 -15.13 -7.15 21.13
C ALA A 35 -16.41 -8.02 21.15
N CYS A 36 -16.32 -9.19 21.79
CA CYS A 36 -17.47 -9.97 22.25
C CYS A 36 -18.34 -9.14 23.20
N GLY A 37 -19.67 -9.28 23.13
CA GLY A 37 -20.58 -8.81 24.17
C GLY A 37 -21.82 -8.15 23.61
N GLY A 38 -22.97 -8.81 23.78
CA GLY A 38 -24.25 -8.46 23.15
C GLY A 38 -24.71 -7.02 23.36
N GLY A 39 -25.38 -6.51 22.33
CA GLY A 39 -26.00 -5.19 22.33
C GLY A 39 -26.44 -4.80 20.94
N THR A 40 -27.58 -5.33 20.49
CA THR A 40 -28.24 -4.94 19.24
C THR A 40 -28.48 -3.43 19.18
N SER A 41 -27.77 -2.74 18.30
CA SER A 41 -28.15 -1.41 17.82
C SER A 41 -28.34 -1.50 16.31
N SER A 42 -29.61 -1.48 15.90
CA SER A 42 -30.05 -1.53 14.50
C SER A 42 -29.89 -0.14 13.89
N GLY A 43 -28.74 0.11 13.26
CA GLY A 43 -28.53 1.26 12.39
C GLY A 43 -29.03 0.93 10.98
N THR A 44 -29.95 1.75 10.45
CA THR A 44 -30.53 1.57 9.13
C THR A 44 -29.47 1.81 8.04
N THR A 45 -28.98 0.74 7.41
CA THR A 45 -28.08 0.79 6.25
C THR A 45 -28.88 1.15 4.99
N THR A 46 -28.82 2.40 4.55
CA THR A 46 -29.26 2.79 3.21
C THR A 46 -28.21 2.34 2.19
N GLY A 47 -28.53 1.31 1.41
CA GLY A 47 -27.63 0.73 0.41
C GLY A 47 -27.44 1.61 -0.83
N VAL A 48 -26.22 1.58 -1.39
CA VAL A 48 -25.92 2.13 -2.71
C VAL A 48 -26.69 1.31 -3.75
N THR A 49 -27.43 1.99 -4.64
CA THR A 49 -28.17 1.33 -5.73
C THR A 49 -27.67 1.87 -7.06
N ALA A 50 -26.74 1.16 -7.69
CA ALA A 50 -26.35 1.43 -9.08
C ALA A 50 -27.46 0.96 -10.05
N LYS A 51 -27.75 1.78 -11.07
CA LYS A 51 -28.82 1.54 -12.07
C LYS A 51 -28.45 0.52 -13.16
N GLY A 52 -27.61 -0.45 -12.82
CA GLY A 52 -27.07 -1.46 -13.72
C GLY A 52 -25.98 -0.95 -14.67
N GLY A 53 -25.33 -1.88 -15.37
CA GLY A 53 -24.22 -1.59 -16.30
C GLY A 53 -23.04 -2.55 -16.17
N SER A 54 -21.94 -2.25 -16.87
CA SER A 54 -20.65 -2.94 -16.73
C SER A 54 -19.57 -1.95 -16.34
N LEU A 55 -18.72 -2.37 -15.39
CA LEU A 55 -17.55 -1.65 -14.91
C LEU A 55 -16.34 -2.57 -14.99
N SER A 56 -15.19 -2.02 -15.31
CA SER A 56 -13.92 -2.72 -15.32
C SER A 56 -12.92 -2.09 -14.34
N ILE A 57 -12.10 -2.93 -13.71
CA ILE A 57 -11.06 -2.51 -12.75
C ILE A 57 -9.70 -3.05 -13.19
N GLY A 58 -8.75 -2.16 -13.49
CA GLY A 58 -7.34 -2.50 -13.66
C GLY A 58 -6.65 -2.61 -12.30
N SER A 59 -6.05 -3.75 -12.00
CA SER A 59 -5.52 -4.03 -10.66
C SER A 59 -4.07 -4.49 -10.68
N TYR A 60 -3.23 -3.86 -9.86
CA TYR A 60 -1.87 -4.33 -9.55
C TYR A 60 -1.85 -5.41 -8.47
N SER A 61 -2.98 -5.73 -7.84
CA SER A 61 -3.06 -6.59 -6.65
C SER A 61 -2.90 -8.06 -7.04
N SER A 62 -1.68 -8.45 -7.44
CA SER A 62 -1.36 -9.81 -7.89
C SER A 62 -1.08 -10.79 -6.76
N ASP A 63 -0.64 -10.28 -5.60
CA ASP A 63 -0.39 -11.11 -4.41
C ASP A 63 -1.69 -11.70 -3.86
N ALA A 64 -1.62 -12.92 -3.33
CA ALA A 64 -2.80 -13.72 -2.99
C ALA A 64 -3.78 -13.01 -2.05
N ALA A 65 -3.27 -12.40 -0.97
CA ALA A 65 -4.09 -11.72 0.03
C ALA A 65 -4.81 -10.46 -0.54
N PRO A 66 -4.11 -9.47 -1.12
CA PRO A 66 -4.78 -8.29 -1.67
C PRO A 66 -5.67 -8.61 -2.88
N LYS A 67 -5.32 -9.63 -3.69
CA LYS A 67 -6.18 -10.11 -4.78
C LYS A 67 -7.53 -10.62 -4.27
N ALA A 68 -7.50 -11.46 -3.23
CA ALA A 68 -8.70 -12.00 -2.61
C ALA A 68 -9.53 -10.89 -1.94
N GLY A 69 -8.88 -9.93 -1.27
CA GLY A 69 -9.54 -8.78 -0.66
C GLY A 69 -10.30 -7.92 -1.66
N LEU A 70 -9.68 -7.58 -2.79
CA LEU A 70 -10.34 -6.81 -3.85
C LEU A 70 -11.52 -7.58 -4.47
N GLN A 71 -11.36 -8.89 -4.69
CA GLN A 71 -12.44 -9.73 -5.21
C GLN A 71 -13.64 -9.78 -4.26
N ALA A 72 -13.40 -9.89 -2.95
CA ALA A 72 -14.46 -9.87 -1.95
C ALA A 72 -15.21 -8.54 -1.95
N LEU A 73 -14.48 -7.41 -1.97
CA LEU A 73 -15.07 -6.07 -2.06
C LEU A 73 -15.96 -5.92 -3.31
N VAL A 74 -15.49 -6.40 -4.46
CA VAL A 74 -16.26 -6.36 -5.71
C VAL A 74 -17.51 -7.24 -5.63
N ASN A 75 -17.42 -8.43 -5.01
CA ASN A 75 -18.57 -9.30 -4.81
C ASN A 75 -19.63 -8.65 -3.92
N ASP A 76 -19.22 -8.04 -2.81
CA ASP A 76 -20.12 -7.33 -1.89
C ASP A 76 -20.78 -6.14 -2.60
N PHE A 77 -20.02 -5.39 -3.41
CA PHE A 77 -20.55 -4.32 -4.23
C PHE A 77 -21.61 -4.82 -5.22
N MET A 78 -21.33 -5.89 -5.98
CA MET A 78 -22.28 -6.47 -6.94
C MET A 78 -23.54 -7.01 -6.25
N ALA A 79 -23.40 -7.63 -5.08
CA ALA A 79 -24.52 -8.14 -4.29
C ALA A 79 -25.43 -7.00 -3.79
N ALA A 80 -24.85 -5.88 -3.34
CA ALA A 80 -25.59 -4.70 -2.93
C ALA A 80 -26.22 -3.94 -4.11
N ASN A 81 -25.63 -4.05 -5.31
CA ASN A 81 -25.98 -3.25 -6.49
C ASN A 81 -26.45 -4.13 -7.65
N GLY A 82 -27.45 -5.00 -7.40
CA GLY A 82 -27.88 -6.17 -8.19
C GLY A 82 -28.19 -6.05 -9.70
N GLY A 83 -27.77 -4.98 -10.38
CA GLY A 83 -27.70 -4.86 -11.83
C GLY A 83 -26.30 -4.54 -12.40
N THR A 84 -25.28 -4.27 -11.58
CA THR A 84 -23.95 -3.87 -12.07
C THR A 84 -23.01 -5.07 -12.14
N LYS A 85 -22.37 -5.27 -13.29
CA LYS A 85 -21.32 -6.27 -13.48
C LYS A 85 -19.96 -5.61 -13.37
N VAL A 86 -19.09 -6.13 -12.51
CA VAL A 86 -17.74 -5.62 -12.36
C VAL A 86 -16.74 -6.70 -12.78
N THR A 87 -15.81 -6.37 -13.67
CA THR A 87 -14.70 -7.24 -14.06
C THR A 87 -13.38 -6.69 -13.50
N ILE A 88 -12.49 -7.58 -13.04
CA ILE A 88 -11.16 -7.21 -12.56
C ILE A 88 -10.13 -7.77 -13.53
N ASN A 89 -9.29 -6.90 -14.08
CA ASN A 89 -8.10 -7.27 -14.84
C ASN A 89 -6.87 -7.12 -13.94
N THR A 90 -6.38 -8.24 -13.39
CA THR A 90 -5.20 -8.24 -12.52
C THR A 90 -3.94 -8.47 -13.33
N VAL A 91 -2.99 -7.54 -13.21
CA VAL A 91 -1.62 -7.65 -13.75
C VAL A 91 -0.64 -7.77 -12.58
N ASP A 92 0.49 -8.44 -12.81
CA ASP A 92 1.60 -8.47 -11.85
C ASP A 92 1.95 -7.06 -11.33
N HIS A 93 2.14 -6.93 -10.02
CA HIS A 93 2.32 -5.66 -9.33
C HIS A 93 3.44 -4.78 -9.93
N GLY A 94 4.60 -5.36 -10.21
CA GLY A 94 5.72 -4.64 -10.80
C GLY A 94 5.48 -4.32 -12.28
N THR A 95 4.91 -5.27 -13.02
CA THR A 95 4.58 -5.12 -14.44
C THR A 95 3.57 -4.00 -14.66
N PHE A 96 2.51 -3.92 -13.85
CA PHE A 96 1.49 -2.87 -13.93
C PHE A 96 2.12 -1.48 -13.74
N GLN A 97 3.01 -1.31 -12.74
CA GLN A 97 3.70 -0.05 -12.49
C GLN A 97 4.66 0.36 -13.62
N ASN A 98 5.31 -0.60 -14.26
CA ASN A 98 6.19 -0.36 -15.39
C ASN A 98 5.41 0.07 -16.64
N GLN A 99 4.21 -0.49 -16.83
CA GLN A 99 3.38 -0.27 -18.02
C GLN A 99 2.31 0.83 -17.85
N ILE A 100 2.11 1.37 -16.64
CA ILE A 100 1.01 2.30 -16.33
C ILE A 100 0.91 3.48 -17.30
N SER A 101 2.03 4.03 -17.79
CA SER A 101 1.97 5.17 -18.73
C SER A 101 1.33 4.76 -20.07
N SER A 102 1.69 3.59 -20.60
CA SER A 102 1.09 3.05 -21.83
C SER A 102 -0.35 2.60 -21.58
N TYR A 103 -0.62 2.03 -20.41
CA TYR A 103 -1.96 1.63 -19.99
C TYR A 103 -2.93 2.83 -19.96
N LEU A 104 -2.56 3.92 -19.29
CA LEU A 104 -3.39 5.12 -19.16
C LEU A 104 -3.60 5.86 -20.49
N GLN A 105 -2.62 5.81 -21.40
CA GLN A 105 -2.72 6.43 -22.74
C GLN A 105 -3.44 5.54 -23.76
N GLY A 106 -3.64 4.27 -23.46
CA GLY A 106 -4.32 3.31 -24.31
C GLY A 106 -5.82 3.26 -24.02
N THR A 107 -6.29 2.06 -23.69
CA THR A 107 -7.68 1.79 -23.30
C THR A 107 -7.68 1.23 -21.87
N PRO A 108 -7.46 2.08 -20.85
CA PRO A 108 -7.48 1.63 -19.47
C PRO A 108 -8.89 1.18 -19.08
N GLU A 109 -8.99 0.37 -18.03
CA GLU A 109 -10.26 0.10 -17.37
C GLU A 109 -10.85 1.38 -16.75
N ASP A 110 -12.15 1.32 -16.42
CA ASP A 110 -12.91 2.47 -15.90
C ASP A 110 -12.35 3.00 -14.57
N VAL A 111 -11.87 2.09 -13.73
CA VAL A 111 -11.18 2.38 -12.47
C VAL A 111 -9.89 1.57 -12.45
N PHE A 112 -8.85 2.10 -11.81
CA PHE A 112 -7.60 1.37 -11.64
C PHE A 112 -7.01 1.59 -10.26
N THR A 113 -6.28 0.58 -9.77
CA THR A 113 -5.52 0.70 -8.53
C THR A 113 -4.24 1.48 -8.79
N TRP A 114 -3.97 2.50 -7.97
CA TRP A 114 -2.73 3.26 -8.04
C TRP A 114 -2.35 3.82 -6.67
N PHE A 115 -1.12 4.31 -6.56
CA PHE A 115 -0.57 4.89 -5.34
C PHE A 115 -0.72 6.40 -5.32
N SER A 116 -0.91 6.95 -4.12
CA SER A 116 -0.72 8.38 -3.87
C SER A 116 0.70 8.85 -4.23
N GLY A 117 0.89 10.15 -4.46
CA GLY A 117 2.23 10.73 -4.65
C GLY A 117 2.51 11.28 -6.04
N HIS A 118 3.80 11.35 -6.41
CA HIS A 118 4.26 12.14 -7.56
C HIS A 118 3.68 11.65 -8.90
N ARG A 119 3.69 10.32 -9.16
CA ARG A 119 3.15 9.78 -10.41
C ARG A 119 1.65 10.00 -10.56
N MET A 120 0.88 9.91 -9.47
CA MET A 120 -0.55 10.24 -9.49
C MET A 120 -0.77 11.70 -9.89
N ARG A 121 -0.04 12.63 -9.26
CA ARG A 121 -0.10 14.06 -9.63
C ARG A 121 0.33 14.29 -11.08
N PHE A 122 1.37 13.60 -11.55
CA PHE A 122 1.79 13.65 -12.95
C PHE A 122 0.67 13.17 -13.89
N PHE A 123 -0.02 12.07 -13.58
CA PHE A 123 -1.14 11.61 -14.41
C PHE A 123 -2.31 12.59 -14.41
N ALA A 124 -2.62 13.20 -13.26
CA ALA A 124 -3.60 14.28 -13.16
C ALA A 124 -3.22 15.49 -14.05
N ASP A 125 -1.97 15.97 -13.94
CA ASP A 125 -1.45 17.10 -14.74
C ASP A 125 -1.48 16.81 -16.26
N GLN A 126 -1.38 15.54 -16.66
CA GLN A 126 -1.47 15.10 -18.06
C GLN A 126 -2.93 14.82 -18.52
N GLY A 127 -3.92 14.95 -17.64
CA GLY A 127 -5.32 14.63 -17.94
C GLY A 127 -5.58 13.12 -18.14
N LEU A 128 -4.71 12.27 -17.60
CA LEU A 128 -4.81 10.81 -17.67
C LEU A 128 -5.62 10.20 -16.52
N ALA A 129 -5.99 11.01 -15.52
CA ALA A 129 -6.90 10.66 -14.46
C ALA A 129 -8.03 11.69 -14.39
N THR A 130 -9.25 11.24 -14.07
CA THR A 130 -10.41 12.14 -13.93
C THR A 130 -10.50 12.60 -12.47
N PRO A 131 -10.71 13.90 -12.19
CA PRO A 131 -10.96 14.35 -10.82
C PRO A 131 -12.29 13.76 -10.31
N ILE A 132 -12.33 13.42 -9.03
CA ILE A 132 -13.43 12.71 -8.36
C ILE A 132 -13.93 13.48 -7.13
N ASP A 133 -13.95 14.82 -7.19
CA ASP A 133 -14.30 15.66 -6.03
C ASP A 133 -15.70 15.40 -5.49
N ASP A 134 -16.62 15.01 -6.37
CA ASP A 134 -17.98 14.60 -6.02
C ASP A 134 -17.98 13.31 -5.20
N ALA A 135 -17.31 12.27 -5.68
CA ALA A 135 -17.14 11.02 -4.94
C ALA A 135 -16.38 11.26 -3.63
N TRP A 136 -15.39 12.14 -3.65
CA TRP A 136 -14.62 12.49 -2.46
C TRP A 136 -15.47 13.22 -1.43
N ALA A 137 -16.33 14.17 -1.84
CA ALA A 137 -17.17 14.95 -0.93
C ALA A 137 -18.03 14.09 0.01
N GLU A 138 -18.30 12.87 -0.43
CA GLU A 138 -19.24 11.92 0.14
C GLU A 138 -18.56 10.95 1.11
N VAL A 139 -17.23 10.82 1.00
CA VAL A 139 -16.41 9.98 1.89
C VAL A 139 -15.35 10.75 2.66
N LYS A 140 -15.13 12.05 2.38
CA LYS A 140 -14.04 12.85 2.97
C LYS A 140 -14.05 12.89 4.49
N SER A 141 -15.22 12.76 5.13
CA SER A 141 -15.36 12.77 6.60
C SER A 141 -14.68 11.57 7.26
N ASN A 142 -14.36 10.52 6.50
CA ASN A 142 -13.67 9.33 7.02
C ASN A 142 -12.16 9.46 7.01
N TYR A 143 -11.64 10.53 6.40
CA TYR A 143 -10.22 10.69 6.14
C TYR A 143 -9.65 11.87 6.90
N THR A 144 -8.42 11.72 7.37
CA THR A 144 -7.66 12.84 7.93
C THR A 144 -7.23 13.78 6.82
N THR A 145 -6.81 15.00 7.20
CA THR A 145 -6.23 15.97 6.25
C THR A 145 -4.99 15.43 5.55
N GLY A 146 -4.21 14.57 6.20
CA GLY A 146 -3.05 13.91 5.60
C GLY A 146 -3.44 12.97 4.44
N PHE A 147 -4.48 12.17 4.62
CA PHE A 147 -5.01 11.31 3.55
C PHE A 147 -5.64 12.12 2.43
N ALA A 148 -6.39 13.18 2.75
CA ALA A 148 -6.93 14.08 1.75
C ALA A 148 -5.79 14.68 0.88
N GLY A 149 -4.74 15.18 1.52
CA GLY A 149 -3.61 15.79 0.83
C GLY A 149 -2.79 14.81 -0.03
N SER A 150 -2.71 13.53 0.34
CA SER A 150 -1.92 12.55 -0.42
C SER A 150 -2.53 12.24 -1.80
N VAL A 151 -3.86 12.35 -1.93
CA VAL A 151 -4.61 12.08 -3.16
C VAL A 151 -5.04 13.34 -3.93
N THR A 152 -4.62 14.52 -3.48
CA THR A 152 -4.91 15.79 -4.14
C THR A 152 -3.86 16.10 -5.23
N GLY A 153 -4.34 16.49 -6.41
CA GLY A 153 -3.55 16.95 -7.56
C GLY A 153 -2.89 18.30 -7.33
N ASN A 154 -2.00 18.71 -8.24
CA ASN A 154 -1.38 20.04 -8.18
C ASN A 154 -2.39 21.16 -8.49
N ASP A 155 -3.51 20.82 -9.12
CA ASP A 155 -4.65 21.67 -9.44
C ASP A 155 -5.66 21.81 -8.28
N GLY A 156 -5.46 21.09 -7.18
CA GLY A 156 -6.34 21.13 -5.99
C GLY A 156 -7.53 20.17 -6.03
N HIS A 157 -7.67 19.36 -7.09
CA HIS A 157 -8.73 18.36 -7.21
C HIS A 157 -8.30 17.01 -6.61
N VAL A 158 -9.26 16.19 -6.15
CA VAL A 158 -8.98 14.84 -5.63
C VAL A 158 -9.03 13.81 -6.77
N TYR A 159 -8.05 12.90 -6.81
CA TYR A 159 -7.89 11.91 -7.90
C TYR A 159 -7.93 10.44 -7.46
N ALA A 160 -8.02 10.17 -6.16
CA ALA A 160 -8.09 8.79 -5.65
C ALA A 160 -8.83 8.72 -4.32
N ILE A 161 -9.39 7.55 -4.02
CA ILE A 161 -9.93 7.21 -2.71
C ILE A 161 -8.92 6.31 -2.00
N PRO A 162 -8.30 6.72 -0.88
CA PRO A 162 -7.39 5.86 -0.13
C PRO A 162 -8.15 4.64 0.42
N ILE A 163 -7.66 3.44 0.12
CA ILE A 163 -8.25 2.17 0.59
C ILE A 163 -7.50 1.59 1.78
N ASP A 164 -6.17 1.74 1.80
CA ASP A 164 -5.30 1.28 2.85
C ASP A 164 -4.03 2.14 2.93
N TYR A 165 -3.31 1.95 4.02
CA TYR A 165 -1.95 2.44 4.21
C TYR A 165 -1.27 1.53 5.22
N TYR A 166 0.06 1.54 5.25
CA TYR A 166 0.80 0.76 6.22
C TYR A 166 2.10 1.47 6.60
N PRO A 167 2.61 1.23 7.82
CA PRO A 167 3.93 1.71 8.20
C PRO A 167 5.02 0.93 7.46
N TRP A 168 6.09 1.65 7.14
CA TRP A 168 7.41 1.06 6.91
C TRP A 168 8.17 1.08 8.24
N ALA A 169 8.50 -0.10 8.76
CA ALA A 169 9.02 -0.24 10.13
C ALA A 169 10.01 -1.41 10.22
N VAL A 170 10.70 -1.51 11.35
CA VAL A 170 11.57 -2.65 11.65
C VAL A 170 10.73 -3.72 12.33
N PHE A 171 10.41 -4.76 11.59
CA PHE A 171 9.65 -5.91 12.06
C PHE A 171 10.56 -6.95 12.70
N TYR A 172 10.09 -7.61 13.75
CA TYR A 172 10.82 -8.66 14.46
C TYR A 172 9.87 -9.68 15.08
N ARG A 173 10.43 -10.79 15.57
CA ARG A 173 9.70 -11.78 16.37
C ARG A 173 9.93 -11.56 17.86
N LYS A 174 8.85 -11.40 18.65
CA LYS A 174 8.90 -11.23 20.11
C LYS A 174 9.59 -12.39 20.81
N ASP A 175 9.32 -13.63 20.40
CA ASP A 175 9.95 -14.82 20.98
C ASP A 175 11.46 -14.89 20.72
N VAL A 176 11.94 -14.42 19.57
CA VAL A 176 13.39 -14.28 19.28
C VAL A 176 14.01 -13.21 20.17
N PHE A 177 13.36 -12.05 20.32
CA PHE A 177 13.86 -11.00 21.20
C PHE A 177 13.91 -11.46 22.67
N ALA A 178 12.87 -12.14 23.15
CA ALA A 178 12.81 -12.66 24.50
C ALA A 178 13.88 -13.75 24.76
N ALA A 179 14.06 -14.70 23.83
CA ALA A 179 15.01 -15.79 23.98
C ALA A 179 16.48 -15.30 24.11
N HIS A 180 16.80 -14.19 23.45
CA HIS A 180 18.15 -13.59 23.47
C HIS A 180 18.26 -12.37 24.40
N SER A 181 17.20 -12.02 25.13
CA SER A 181 17.15 -10.83 25.99
C SER A 181 17.46 -9.52 25.24
N TYR A 182 17.04 -9.43 23.98
CA TYR A 182 17.17 -8.21 23.18
C TYR A 182 16.17 -7.15 23.62
N SER A 183 16.60 -5.89 23.56
CA SER A 183 15.75 -4.73 23.78
C SER A 183 15.53 -3.99 22.46
N VAL A 184 14.34 -3.40 22.30
CA VAL A 184 14.04 -2.51 21.18
C VAL A 184 14.98 -1.29 21.22
N PRO A 185 15.79 -1.04 20.17
CA PRO A 185 16.72 0.07 20.16
C PRO A 185 16.00 1.39 19.87
N SER A 186 16.25 2.42 20.68
CA SER A 186 15.64 3.74 20.48
C SER A 186 16.45 4.64 19.55
N ASN A 187 17.77 4.39 19.44
CA ASN A 187 18.69 5.20 18.65
C ASN A 187 19.65 4.33 17.83
N TRP A 188 20.37 5.00 16.93
CA TRP A 188 21.26 4.38 15.96
C TRP A 188 22.37 3.53 16.56
N ASP A 189 22.99 3.99 17.65
CA ASP A 189 24.09 3.24 18.28
C ASP A 189 23.58 2.00 19.00
N GLN A 190 22.41 2.07 19.64
CA GLN A 190 21.73 0.89 20.17
C GLN A 190 21.34 -0.09 19.06
N PHE A 191 20.87 0.41 17.91
CA PHE A 191 20.51 -0.42 16.78
C PHE A 191 21.70 -1.17 16.19
N LYS A 192 22.84 -0.48 16.00
CA LYS A 192 24.09 -1.13 15.56
C LYS A 192 24.62 -2.11 16.60
N SER A 193 24.52 -1.78 17.89
CA SER A 193 24.93 -2.67 18.98
C SER A 193 24.09 -3.95 18.99
N LEU A 194 22.77 -3.81 18.81
CA LEU A 194 21.85 -4.95 18.65
C LEU A 194 22.23 -5.78 17.43
N CYS A 195 22.54 -5.15 16.29
CA CYS A 195 22.96 -5.87 15.10
C CYS A 195 24.25 -6.67 15.31
N ALA A 196 25.24 -6.05 15.98
CA ALA A 196 26.48 -6.73 16.34
C ALA A 196 26.25 -7.90 17.31
N GLN A 197 25.32 -7.78 18.25
CA GLN A 197 24.95 -8.87 19.16
C GLN A 197 24.26 -10.01 18.41
N MET A 198 23.26 -9.72 17.58
CA MET A 198 22.57 -10.74 16.75
C MET A 198 23.55 -11.54 15.89
N LYS A 199 24.56 -10.86 15.32
CA LYS A 199 25.61 -11.52 14.53
C LYS A 199 26.47 -12.47 15.38
N LYS A 200 26.80 -12.08 16.62
CA LYS A 200 27.53 -12.96 17.56
C LYS A 200 26.70 -14.17 18.00
N ASP A 201 25.39 -13.98 18.11
CA ASP A 201 24.43 -15.02 18.49
C ASP A 201 24.07 -15.95 17.32
N GLY A 202 24.69 -15.76 16.14
CA GLY A 202 24.50 -16.63 14.97
C GLY A 202 23.26 -16.30 14.13
N LEU A 203 22.60 -15.17 14.37
CA LEU A 203 21.48 -14.68 13.57
C LEU A 203 21.97 -13.77 12.44
N ILE A 204 21.19 -13.70 11.36
CA ILE A 204 21.25 -12.59 10.41
C ILE A 204 20.62 -11.38 11.09
N PRO A 205 21.33 -10.27 11.34
CA PRO A 205 20.72 -9.19 12.13
C PRO A 205 19.55 -8.52 11.41
N ILE A 206 19.72 -8.17 10.14
CA ILE A 206 18.70 -7.51 9.33
C ILE A 206 18.48 -8.35 8.07
N ALA A 207 17.32 -8.98 7.96
CA ALA A 207 16.87 -9.53 6.70
C ALA A 207 16.85 -8.42 5.64
N MET A 208 17.41 -8.70 4.47
CA MET A 208 17.33 -7.82 3.30
C MET A 208 17.28 -8.67 2.05
N ALA A 209 16.36 -8.32 1.15
CA ALA A 209 16.16 -8.99 -0.12
C ALA A 209 15.69 -7.94 -1.12
N ASP A 210 16.39 -7.84 -2.26
CA ASP A 210 16.26 -6.71 -3.19
C ASP A 210 16.24 -7.16 -4.66
N LYS A 211 15.89 -8.43 -4.94
CA LYS A 211 15.65 -8.88 -6.32
C LYS A 211 14.57 -8.05 -7.02
N ASP A 212 13.61 -7.54 -6.24
CA ASP A 212 12.51 -6.70 -6.71
C ASP A 212 12.91 -5.22 -6.89
N GLY A 213 14.10 -4.82 -6.43
CA GLY A 213 14.72 -3.49 -6.57
C GLY A 213 14.10 -2.34 -5.77
N TRP A 214 12.84 -2.45 -5.37
CA TRP A 214 12.17 -1.47 -4.51
C TRP A 214 12.45 -1.62 -3.01
N PRO A 215 12.72 -2.81 -2.43
CA PRO A 215 12.92 -2.93 -0.98
C PRO A 215 14.03 -2.04 -0.42
N ALA A 216 15.17 -1.94 -1.11
CA ALA A 216 16.27 -1.08 -0.70
C ALA A 216 15.89 0.42 -0.74
N GLN A 217 14.95 0.84 -1.59
CA GLN A 217 14.50 2.24 -1.67
C GLN A 217 13.85 2.67 -0.35
N GLY A 218 13.09 1.79 0.31
CA GLY A 218 12.53 2.09 1.63
C GLY A 218 13.60 2.37 2.71
N THR A 219 14.79 1.77 2.58
CA THR A 219 15.92 2.08 3.48
C THR A 219 16.53 3.45 3.16
N PHE A 220 16.69 3.78 1.88
CA PHE A 220 17.10 5.13 1.48
C PHE A 220 16.13 6.18 2.01
N ASP A 221 14.83 5.95 1.84
CA ASP A 221 13.77 6.88 2.23
C ASP A 221 13.83 7.17 3.72
N ILE A 222 13.83 6.13 4.57
CA ILE A 222 13.80 6.35 6.01
C ILE A 222 15.08 7.01 6.54
N LEU A 223 16.25 6.68 5.97
CA LEU A 223 17.51 7.33 6.32
C LEU A 223 17.51 8.81 5.89
N ASN A 224 17.02 9.11 4.68
CA ASN A 224 16.93 10.48 4.20
C ASN A 224 15.91 11.31 5.00
N LEU A 225 14.75 10.73 5.34
CA LEU A 225 13.75 11.36 6.20
C LEU A 225 14.30 11.67 7.60
N ARG A 226 15.04 10.73 8.20
CA ARG A 226 15.64 10.91 9.54
C ARG A 226 16.78 11.92 9.55
N LEU A 227 17.62 11.97 8.51
CA LEU A 227 18.78 12.87 8.45
C LEU A 227 18.43 14.28 7.95
N ASN A 228 17.54 14.36 6.95
CA ASN A 228 17.36 15.58 6.17
C ASN A 228 15.90 16.09 6.17
N GLY A 229 14.98 15.35 6.78
CA GLY A 229 13.57 15.74 6.91
C GLY A 229 12.72 15.51 5.65
N TYR A 230 11.41 15.59 5.85
CA TYR A 230 10.39 15.35 4.82
C TYR A 230 10.51 16.29 3.61
N ASP A 231 10.76 17.58 3.85
CA ASP A 231 10.82 18.58 2.80
C ASP A 231 11.99 18.33 1.83
N PHE A 232 13.19 18.05 2.36
CA PHE A 232 14.33 17.72 1.52
C PHE A 232 14.09 16.44 0.74
N HIS A 233 13.57 15.39 1.40
CA HIS A 233 13.24 14.13 0.76
C HIS A 233 12.26 14.34 -0.42
N THR A 234 11.16 15.06 -0.19
CA THR A 234 10.16 15.34 -1.24
C THR A 234 10.73 16.20 -2.36
N GLN A 235 11.53 17.22 -2.05
CA GLN A 235 12.17 18.05 -3.06
C GLN A 235 13.20 17.28 -3.89
N LEU A 236 13.92 16.33 -3.29
CA LEU A 236 14.84 15.44 -4.01
C LEU A 236 14.09 14.55 -5.00
N LEU A 237 13.03 13.88 -4.55
CA LEU A 237 12.23 12.99 -5.40
C LEU A 237 11.47 13.73 -6.52
N THR A 238 11.20 15.02 -6.35
CA THR A 238 10.55 15.86 -7.36
C THR A 238 11.52 16.66 -8.23
N GLY A 239 12.84 16.41 -8.11
CA GLY A 239 13.86 17.07 -8.91
C GLY A 239 14.14 18.54 -8.54
N LYS A 240 13.56 19.04 -7.45
CA LYS A 240 13.85 20.37 -6.89
C LYS A 240 15.18 20.43 -6.13
N GLN A 241 15.71 19.27 -5.71
CA GLN A 241 17.07 19.12 -5.19
C GLN A 241 17.88 18.17 -6.09
N LYS A 242 19.19 18.34 -6.08
CA LYS A 242 20.11 17.50 -6.88
C LYS A 242 20.50 16.25 -6.12
N TRP A 243 20.59 15.12 -6.81
CA TRP A 243 21.15 13.88 -6.26
C TRP A 243 22.64 13.98 -5.90
N THR A 244 23.34 14.98 -6.42
CA THR A 244 24.73 15.32 -6.06
C THR A 244 24.86 16.21 -4.82
N ASP A 245 23.75 16.55 -4.16
CA ASP A 245 23.78 17.31 -2.91
C ASP A 245 24.52 16.53 -1.81
N PRO A 246 25.42 17.15 -1.02
CA PRO A 246 26.15 16.49 0.06
C PRO A 246 25.28 15.76 1.08
N ARG A 247 24.03 16.21 1.28
CA ARG A 247 23.04 15.54 2.15
C ARG A 247 22.68 14.13 1.66
N VAL A 248 22.65 13.92 0.34
CA VAL A 248 22.45 12.58 -0.25
C VAL A 248 23.66 11.69 0.02
N THR A 249 24.87 12.25 -0.07
CA THR A 249 26.10 11.52 0.30
C THR A 249 26.08 11.12 1.78
N ALA A 250 25.55 11.98 2.67
CA ALA A 250 25.40 11.67 4.08
C ALA A 250 24.46 10.47 4.32
N VAL A 251 23.38 10.35 3.54
CA VAL A 251 22.48 9.19 3.57
C VAL A 251 23.22 7.90 3.24
N TYR A 252 23.97 7.85 2.13
CA TYR A 252 24.71 6.66 1.75
C TYR A 252 25.84 6.31 2.73
N LYS A 253 26.53 7.32 3.28
CA LYS A 253 27.51 7.10 4.36
C LYS A 253 26.86 6.46 5.58
N LYS A 254 25.71 6.99 6.03
CA LYS A 254 24.96 6.43 7.15
C LYS A 254 24.49 5.00 6.85
N TRP A 255 24.00 4.75 5.64
CA TRP A 255 23.57 3.43 5.20
C TRP A 255 24.70 2.41 5.24
N SER A 256 25.91 2.79 4.79
CA SER A 256 27.08 1.91 4.79
C SER A 256 27.46 1.36 6.17
N GLU A 257 27.04 2.01 7.26
CA GLU A 257 27.30 1.54 8.62
C GLU A 257 26.55 0.23 8.97
N ILE A 258 25.52 -0.16 8.20
CA ILE A 258 24.69 -1.34 8.48
C ILE A 258 24.69 -2.39 7.36
N THR A 259 25.36 -2.15 6.23
CA THR A 259 25.33 -3.10 5.09
C THR A 259 25.94 -4.46 5.42
N ASP A 260 26.90 -4.50 6.35
CA ASP A 260 27.55 -5.74 6.82
C ASP A 260 26.66 -6.60 7.73
N TYR A 261 25.47 -6.12 8.05
CA TYR A 261 24.45 -6.79 8.85
C TYR A 261 23.29 -7.35 8.03
N TYR A 262 23.32 -7.18 6.70
CA TYR A 262 22.30 -7.72 5.80
C TYR A 262 22.46 -9.20 5.50
N SER A 263 21.37 -9.82 5.06
CA SER A 263 21.37 -11.17 4.50
C SER A 263 22.38 -11.31 3.36
N PRO A 264 23.13 -12.42 3.30
CA PRO A 264 23.95 -12.72 2.14
C PRO A 264 23.07 -12.93 0.91
N GLY A 265 23.56 -12.53 -0.27
CA GLY A 265 22.87 -12.75 -1.54
C GLY A 265 21.58 -11.93 -1.70
N LEU A 266 21.42 -10.81 -0.97
CA LEU A 266 20.20 -9.98 -0.98
C LEU A 266 19.69 -9.65 -2.39
N ALA A 267 20.57 -9.41 -3.36
CA ALA A 267 20.18 -9.04 -4.73
C ALA A 267 19.47 -10.18 -5.51
N GLY A 268 19.61 -11.43 -5.07
CA GLY A 268 18.98 -12.59 -5.69
C GLY A 268 17.70 -13.06 -4.99
N ALA A 269 17.37 -12.49 -3.83
CA ALA A 269 16.23 -12.90 -3.01
C ALA A 269 15.04 -11.95 -3.18
N THR A 270 13.82 -12.50 -3.23
CA THR A 270 12.59 -11.70 -3.20
C THR A 270 12.30 -11.23 -1.79
N TRP A 271 11.51 -10.17 -1.63
CA TRP A 271 11.15 -9.68 -0.30
C TRP A 271 10.46 -10.75 0.57
N GLN A 272 9.69 -11.67 -0.04
CA GLN A 272 9.07 -12.80 0.66
C GLN A 272 10.13 -13.74 1.23
N GLN A 273 11.20 -14.02 0.48
CA GLN A 273 12.31 -14.85 0.96
C GLN A 273 13.07 -14.16 2.11
N GLY A 274 13.16 -12.83 2.11
CA GLY A 274 13.68 -12.06 3.26
C GLY A 274 12.78 -12.19 4.48
N ALA A 275 11.45 -12.08 4.30
CA ALA A 275 10.49 -12.23 5.38
C ALA A 275 10.49 -13.65 5.98
N ASP A 276 10.63 -14.66 5.13
CA ASP A 276 10.80 -16.07 5.50
C ASP A 276 11.98 -16.29 6.47
N GLN A 277 13.07 -15.51 6.34
CA GLN A 277 14.20 -15.61 7.26
C GLN A 277 13.79 -15.19 8.68
N VAL A 278 12.94 -14.17 8.82
CA VAL A 278 12.41 -13.75 10.13
C VAL A 278 11.39 -14.78 10.66
N VAL A 279 10.48 -15.25 9.80
CA VAL A 279 9.50 -16.30 10.14
C VAL A 279 10.22 -17.53 10.70
N ARG A 280 11.29 -18.00 10.03
CA ARG A 280 12.09 -19.16 10.42
C ARG A 280 13.11 -18.88 11.54
N LYS A 281 13.07 -17.70 12.17
CA LYS A 281 14.00 -17.28 13.24
C LYS A 281 15.49 -17.30 12.83
N GLN A 282 15.76 -17.18 11.53
CA GLN A 282 17.12 -17.09 10.97
C GLN A 282 17.63 -15.65 10.97
N ALA A 283 16.71 -14.70 10.77
CA ALA A 283 16.98 -13.27 10.87
C ALA A 283 16.29 -12.66 12.08
N GLY A 284 16.95 -11.69 12.73
CA GLY A 284 16.42 -11.02 13.92
C GLY A 284 15.38 -9.95 13.59
N MET A 285 15.57 -9.22 12.49
CA MET A 285 14.73 -8.08 12.12
C MET A 285 14.56 -7.96 10.60
N TYR A 286 13.55 -7.22 10.13
CA TYR A 286 13.41 -6.82 8.73
C TYR A 286 12.78 -5.42 8.62
N LEU A 287 13.47 -4.48 7.97
CA LEU A 287 12.90 -3.18 7.60
C LEU A 287 12.09 -3.32 6.31
N LEU A 288 10.77 -3.31 6.42
CA LEU A 288 9.86 -3.43 5.27
C LEU A 288 8.51 -2.76 5.59
N GLY A 289 7.53 -2.90 4.69
CA GLY A 289 6.13 -2.58 4.97
C GLY A 289 5.39 -3.68 5.73
N LEU A 290 4.28 -3.31 6.38
CA LEU A 290 3.42 -4.23 7.15
C LEU A 290 2.91 -5.44 6.37
N PHE A 291 2.91 -5.40 5.04
CA PHE A 291 2.61 -6.56 4.21
C PHE A 291 3.55 -7.76 4.47
N VAL A 292 4.68 -7.58 5.17
CA VAL A 292 5.49 -8.68 5.73
C VAL A 292 4.65 -9.66 6.57
N ALA A 293 3.60 -9.18 7.24
CA ALA A 293 2.67 -10.00 8.03
C ALA A 293 1.99 -11.10 7.21
N GLN A 294 1.88 -10.93 5.88
CA GLN A 294 1.33 -11.96 4.99
C GLN A 294 2.15 -13.25 5.04
N GLN A 295 3.48 -13.17 5.17
CA GLN A 295 4.34 -14.36 5.25
C GLN A 295 4.20 -15.09 6.60
N PHE A 296 3.94 -14.34 7.67
CA PHE A 296 3.60 -14.93 8.97
C PHE A 296 2.24 -15.61 8.96
N ALA A 297 1.23 -14.98 8.35
CA ALA A 297 -0.10 -15.60 8.20
C ALA A 297 -0.05 -16.85 7.28
N ALA A 298 0.80 -16.84 6.26
CA ALA A 298 0.95 -17.94 5.30
C ALA A 298 1.53 -19.23 5.92
N THR A 299 2.08 -19.19 7.14
CA THR A 299 2.51 -20.42 7.83
C THR A 299 1.33 -21.32 8.21
N GLY A 300 0.11 -20.76 8.28
CA GLY A 300 -1.07 -21.44 8.78
C GLY A 300 -1.08 -21.63 10.31
N ASN A 301 -0.05 -21.16 11.01
CA ASN A 301 0.04 -21.18 12.46
C ASN A 301 -0.22 -19.78 13.03
N PRO A 302 -1.36 -19.55 13.71
CA PRO A 302 -1.67 -18.26 14.32
C PRO A 302 -0.61 -17.76 15.31
N ASP A 303 0.13 -18.67 15.95
CA ASP A 303 1.17 -18.31 16.91
C ASP A 303 2.32 -17.54 16.25
N ASP A 304 2.68 -17.86 14.99
CA ASP A 304 3.74 -17.13 14.29
C ASP A 304 3.36 -15.67 14.07
N LEU A 305 2.14 -15.42 13.59
CA LEU A 305 1.63 -14.05 13.44
C LEU A 305 1.51 -13.35 14.79
N ALA A 306 1.10 -14.05 15.86
CA ALA A 306 1.05 -13.49 17.20
C ALA A 306 2.43 -13.08 17.75
N GLN A 307 3.53 -13.65 17.22
CA GLN A 307 4.89 -13.25 17.56
C GLN A 307 5.41 -12.04 16.77
N LEU A 308 4.78 -11.66 15.66
CA LEU A 308 5.20 -10.49 14.90
C LEU A 308 4.95 -9.21 15.69
N ASP A 309 5.97 -8.37 15.77
CA ASP A 309 5.89 -7.03 16.34
C ASP A 309 6.82 -6.10 15.56
N PHE A 310 6.76 -4.79 15.81
CA PHE A 310 7.59 -3.82 15.12
C PHE A 310 7.97 -2.64 16.01
N PHE A 311 9.04 -1.95 15.61
CA PHE A 311 9.39 -0.65 16.17
C PHE A 311 9.72 0.34 15.03
N PRO A 312 9.51 1.65 15.25
CA PRO A 312 9.88 2.66 14.27
C PRO A 312 11.38 2.65 14.02
N PHE A 313 11.81 3.02 12.82
CA PHE A 313 13.24 3.10 12.52
C PHE A 313 13.95 4.04 13.52
N PRO A 314 15.10 3.63 14.10
CA PRO A 314 15.75 4.33 15.21
C PRO A 314 16.05 5.79 14.92
N ASP A 315 16.08 6.59 15.98
CA ASP A 315 16.56 7.97 15.87
C ASP A 315 18.06 7.99 15.54
N LEU A 316 18.44 8.90 14.65
CA LEU A 316 19.82 9.15 14.24
C LEU A 316 20.48 10.28 15.06
N GLY A 317 19.77 10.88 16.02
CA GLY A 317 20.26 11.97 16.87
C GLY A 317 20.33 13.32 16.17
N THR A 318 19.53 13.49 15.10
CA THR A 318 19.53 14.68 14.23
C THR A 318 18.16 15.37 14.15
N GLN A 319 17.16 14.82 14.84
CA GLN A 319 15.78 15.30 14.89
C GLN A 319 15.43 15.83 16.27
#